data_AF-A0A1W9V0S5-F1
#
_entry.id   AF-A0A1W9V0S5-F1
#
_cell.length_a   1.000
_cell.length_b   1.000
_cell.length_c   1.000
_cell.angle_alpha   90.00
_cell.angle_beta   90.00
_cell.angle_gamma   90.00
#
_symmetry.space_group_name_H-M   'P 1'
#
loop_
_entity.id
_entity.type
_entity.pdbx_description
1 polymer ?
#
loop_
_entity_poly.entity_id
_entity_poly.type
_entity_poly.pdbx_seq_one_letter_code
_entity_poly.pdbx_strand_id
1 'polypeptide(L)'
;MAQELKALLESYHVATLRQIAETAGLNVKQAGTRKNLNKSDLHALMLKEFFTPQRISASLEELDTRERAILDRLLLRGGEATTRSLKRELARANLIDKTPKIERPRSYYRSNAGTYGQDVYEGSPQNQNSRIFEDIIARLTRFGLVFSKNPPATSSPTTSYKLKHHPSCARPTQTPNKSRPFGQNPHQSK
;
A
#
# COMPACT_ATOMS: atom_id res chain seq x y z
N MET A 1 11.74 -16.54 11.01
CA MET A 1 10.97 -16.58 9.75
C MET A 1 9.45 -16.58 9.94
N ALA A 2 8.77 -17.69 10.27
CA ALA A 2 7.29 -17.70 10.31
C ALA A 2 6.69 -16.69 11.33
N GLN A 3 7.32 -16.53 12.50
CA GLN A 3 6.90 -15.56 13.51
C GLN A 3 7.14 -14.10 13.08
N GLU A 4 8.22 -13.82 12.34
CA GLU A 4 8.53 -12.49 11.82
C GLU A 4 7.56 -12.10 10.69
N LEU A 5 7.23 -13.04 9.79
CA LEU A 5 6.22 -12.84 8.75
C LEU A 5 4.84 -12.59 9.35
N LYS A 6 4.49 -13.33 10.41
CA LYS A 6 3.25 -13.10 11.15
C LYS A 6 3.22 -11.70 11.79
N ALA A 7 4.28 -11.31 12.49
CA ALA A 7 4.41 -9.98 13.09
C ALA A 7 4.35 -8.85 12.04
N LEU A 8 4.97 -9.08 10.89
CA LEU A 8 4.92 -8.17 9.74
C LEU A 8 3.47 -7.99 9.28
N LEU A 9 2.74 -9.06 8.99
CA LEU A 9 1.33 -8.98 8.57
C LEU A 9 0.42 -8.40 9.67
N GLU A 10 0.71 -8.69 10.94
CA GLU A 10 -0.05 -8.12 12.07
C GLU A 10 0.03 -6.60 12.15
N SER A 11 1.18 -6.02 11.76
CA SER A 11 1.39 -4.57 11.71
C SER A 11 0.52 -3.87 10.67
N TYR A 12 -0.04 -4.61 9.71
CA TYR A 12 -0.91 -4.07 8.68
C TYR A 12 -2.37 -3.96 9.12
N HIS A 13 -3.04 -2.93 8.61
CA HIS A 13 -4.49 -2.82 8.71
C HIS A 13 -5.18 -3.89 7.84
N VAL A 14 -6.27 -4.48 8.34
CA VAL A 14 -6.99 -5.58 7.67
C VAL A 14 -7.49 -5.21 6.27
N ALA A 15 -7.91 -3.96 6.06
CA ALA A 15 -8.34 -3.48 4.75
C ALA A 15 -7.19 -3.48 3.73
N THR A 16 -5.99 -3.11 4.17
CA THR A 16 -4.78 -3.11 3.34
C THR A 16 -4.36 -4.53 2.98
N LEU A 17 -4.37 -5.45 3.95
CA LEU A 17 -4.11 -6.87 3.70
C LEU A 17 -5.10 -7.48 2.71
N ARG A 18 -6.39 -7.14 2.84
CA ARG A 18 -7.41 -7.59 1.86
C ARG A 18 -7.10 -7.06 0.48
N GLN A 19 -6.75 -5.79 0.35
CA GLN A 19 -6.41 -5.22 -0.94
C GLN A 19 -5.17 -5.89 -1.55
N ILE A 20 -4.15 -6.24 -0.76
CA ILE A 20 -2.97 -7.00 -1.23
C ILE A 20 -3.39 -8.40 -1.70
N ALA A 21 -4.20 -9.09 -0.90
CA ALA A 21 -4.66 -10.43 -1.21
C ALA A 21 -5.54 -10.45 -2.48
N GLU A 22 -6.46 -9.50 -2.62
CA GLU A 22 -7.30 -9.35 -3.81
C GLU A 22 -6.48 -9.02 -5.07
N THR A 23 -5.52 -8.09 -4.99
CA THR A 23 -4.66 -7.75 -6.14
C THR A 23 -3.75 -8.91 -6.55
N ALA A 24 -3.44 -9.81 -5.62
CA ALA A 24 -2.72 -11.05 -5.86
C ALA A 24 -3.63 -12.23 -6.27
N GLY A 25 -4.93 -11.98 -6.48
CA GLY A 25 -5.88 -12.99 -6.93
C GLY A 25 -6.30 -14.02 -5.86
N LEU A 26 -6.08 -13.73 -4.58
CA LEU A 26 -6.52 -14.60 -3.48
C LEU A 26 -8.01 -14.41 -3.18
N ASN A 27 -8.68 -15.52 -2.86
CA ASN A 27 -10.07 -15.51 -2.43
C ASN A 27 -10.18 -15.04 -0.97
N VAL A 28 -10.44 -13.74 -0.79
CA VAL A 28 -10.62 -13.11 0.54
C VAL A 28 -12.03 -13.26 1.12
N LYS A 29 -12.92 -13.99 0.44
CA LYS A 29 -14.28 -14.26 0.89
C LYS A 29 -14.36 -15.64 1.51
N GLN A 30 -15.16 -15.76 2.56
CA GLN A 30 -15.43 -17.05 3.20
C GLN A 30 -16.25 -17.94 2.26
N ALA A 31 -15.85 -19.21 2.13
CA ALA A 31 -16.49 -20.18 1.24
C ALA A 31 -18.02 -20.22 1.43
N GLY A 32 -18.76 -20.12 0.33
CA GLY A 32 -20.22 -20.15 0.33
C GLY A 32 -20.91 -18.89 0.86
N THR A 33 -20.18 -17.82 1.19
CA THR A 33 -20.77 -16.57 1.68
C THR A 33 -20.23 -15.33 0.97
N ARG A 34 -20.98 -14.22 1.05
CA ARG A 34 -20.49 -12.89 0.63
C ARG A 34 -19.63 -12.21 1.70
N LYS A 35 -19.37 -12.87 2.84
CA LYS A 35 -18.64 -12.29 3.96
C LYS A 35 -17.14 -12.36 3.71
N ASN A 36 -16.43 -11.30 4.10
CA ASN A 36 -14.98 -11.24 4.04
C ASN A 36 -14.36 -12.07 5.17
N LEU A 37 -13.19 -12.67 4.92
CA LEU A 37 -12.41 -13.35 5.93
C LEU A 37 -12.08 -12.40 7.10
N ASN A 38 -12.10 -12.95 8.32
CA ASN A 38 -11.61 -12.24 9.50
C ASN A 38 -10.08 -12.02 9.40
N LYS A 39 -9.50 -11.22 10.29
CA LYS A 39 -8.07 -10.88 10.23
C LYS A 39 -7.17 -12.13 10.38
N SER A 40 -7.51 -13.05 11.27
CA SER A 40 -6.71 -14.27 11.52
C SER A 40 -6.70 -15.23 10.32
N ASP A 41 -7.86 -15.45 9.71
CA ASP A 41 -8.00 -16.34 8.56
C ASP A 41 -7.33 -15.73 7.33
N LEU A 42 -7.40 -14.40 7.18
CA LEU A 42 -6.67 -13.68 6.15
C LEU A 42 -5.16 -13.80 6.34
N HIS A 43 -4.65 -13.71 7.58
CA HIS A 43 -3.23 -13.93 7.85
C HIS A 43 -2.81 -15.36 7.49
N ALA A 44 -3.59 -16.35 7.92
CA ALA A 44 -3.30 -17.75 7.64
C ALA A 44 -3.29 -18.03 6.13
N LEU A 45 -4.25 -17.49 5.39
CA LEU A 45 -4.31 -17.58 3.93
C LEU A 45 -3.07 -16.93 3.29
N MET A 46 -2.74 -15.70 3.69
CA MET A 46 -1.59 -14.99 3.12
C MET A 46 -0.26 -15.71 3.43
N LEU A 47 -0.08 -16.22 4.65
CA LEU A 47 1.11 -16.99 5.02
C LEU A 47 1.22 -18.29 4.22
N LYS A 48 0.11 -18.97 4.00
CA LYS A 48 0.05 -20.23 3.26
C LYS A 48 0.33 -20.04 1.78
N GLU A 49 -0.17 -18.96 1.17
CA GLU A 49 -0.17 -18.78 -0.28
C GLU A 49 0.99 -17.93 -0.79
N PHE A 50 1.31 -16.81 -0.13
CA PHE A 50 2.34 -15.87 -0.64
C PHE A 50 3.77 -16.39 -0.51
N PHE A 51 4.05 -17.21 0.49
CA PHE A 51 5.42 -17.61 0.83
C PHE A 51 5.75 -19.03 0.39
N THR A 52 5.08 -19.53 -0.65
CA THR A 52 5.39 -20.83 -1.25
C THR A 52 6.51 -20.70 -2.28
N PRO A 53 7.47 -21.63 -2.34
CA PRO A 53 8.54 -21.60 -3.34
C PRO A 53 8.01 -21.53 -4.79
N GLN A 54 6.90 -22.22 -5.07
CA GLN A 54 6.25 -22.23 -6.38
C GLN A 54 5.72 -20.86 -6.77
N ARG A 55 5.07 -20.15 -5.83
CA ARG A 55 4.57 -18.81 -6.11
C ARG A 55 5.70 -17.79 -6.20
N ILE A 56 6.72 -17.91 -5.36
CA ILE A 56 7.89 -17.01 -5.41
C ILE A 56 8.60 -17.16 -6.76
N SER A 57 8.83 -18.39 -7.23
CA SER A 57 9.45 -18.62 -8.54
C SER A 57 8.58 -18.08 -9.68
N ALA A 58 7.28 -18.35 -9.69
CA ALA A 58 6.37 -17.77 -10.68
C ALA A 58 6.36 -16.23 -10.65
N SER A 59 6.31 -15.63 -9.47
CA SER A 59 6.41 -14.18 -9.29
C SER A 59 7.73 -13.62 -9.82
N LEU A 60 8.85 -14.32 -9.63
CA LEU A 60 10.16 -13.90 -10.13
C LEU A 60 10.29 -14.00 -11.65
N GLU A 61 9.58 -14.93 -12.29
CA GLU A 61 9.50 -15.05 -13.74
C GLU A 61 8.66 -13.94 -14.37
N GLU A 62 7.64 -13.44 -13.65
CA GLU A 62 6.83 -12.31 -14.09
C GLU A 62 7.52 -10.94 -13.95
N LEU A 63 8.61 -10.85 -13.18
CA LEU A 63 9.32 -9.58 -12.98
C LEU A 63 10.07 -9.15 -14.24
N ASP A 64 10.00 -7.86 -14.55
CA ASP A 64 10.88 -7.28 -15.56
C ASP A 64 12.34 -7.24 -15.05
N THR A 65 13.29 -7.03 -15.98
CA THR A 65 14.73 -6.96 -15.64
C THR A 65 15.05 -5.89 -14.59
N ARG A 66 14.30 -4.79 -14.57
CA ARG A 66 14.52 -3.66 -13.65
C ARG A 66 14.01 -3.98 -12.26
N GLU A 67 12.81 -4.55 -12.14
CA GLU A 67 12.20 -5.01 -10.90
C GLU A 67 13.08 -6.07 -10.24
N ARG A 68 13.61 -6.99 -11.04
CA ARG A 68 14.58 -7.98 -10.57
C ARG A 68 15.86 -7.32 -10.06
N ALA A 69 16.42 -6.36 -10.79
CA ALA A 69 17.60 -5.61 -10.32
C ALA A 69 17.33 -4.81 -9.03
N ILE A 70 16.11 -4.31 -8.83
CA ILE A 70 15.71 -3.63 -7.60
C ILE A 70 15.59 -4.62 -6.43
N LEU A 71 14.99 -5.78 -6.68
CA LEU A 71 14.90 -6.85 -5.68
C LEU A 71 16.28 -7.36 -5.29
N ASP A 72 17.18 -7.61 -6.24
CA ASP A 72 18.55 -8.05 -5.99
C ASP A 72 19.32 -7.04 -5.12
N ARG A 73 19.17 -5.74 -5.36
CA ARG A 73 19.76 -4.69 -4.50
C ARG A 73 19.21 -4.70 -3.09
N LEU A 74 17.92 -4.98 -2.92
CA LEU A 74 17.33 -5.11 -1.60
C LEU A 74 17.88 -6.36 -0.88
N LEU A 75 18.04 -7.48 -1.60
CA LEU A 75 18.62 -8.71 -1.06
C LEU A 75 20.10 -8.51 -0.67
N LEU A 76 20.88 -7.79 -1.48
CA LEU A 76 22.27 -7.43 -1.14
C LEU A 76 22.39 -6.58 0.13
N ARG A 77 21.31 -5.90 0.54
CA ARG A 77 21.21 -5.15 1.81
C ARG A 77 20.72 -6.01 2.98
N GLY A 78 20.62 -7.33 2.81
CA GLY A 78 20.08 -8.23 3.81
C GLY A 78 18.56 -8.31 3.82
N GLY A 79 17.90 -7.93 2.72
CA GLY A 79 16.44 -8.02 2.56
C GLY A 79 15.65 -6.87 3.18
N GLU A 80 16.32 -5.86 3.75
CA GLU A 80 15.67 -4.73 4.41
C GLU A 80 16.39 -3.41 4.11
N ALA A 81 15.61 -2.34 3.88
CA ALA A 81 16.14 -0.99 3.71
C ALA A 81 15.12 0.08 4.09
N THR A 82 15.60 1.25 4.53
CA THR A 82 14.71 2.42 4.67
C THR A 82 14.30 2.94 3.30
N THR A 83 13.03 3.32 3.15
CA THR A 83 12.46 3.83 1.89
C THR A 83 13.32 4.95 1.28
N ARG A 84 13.77 5.90 2.11
CA ARG A 84 14.61 7.02 1.67
C ARG A 84 15.98 6.57 1.16
N SER A 85 16.63 5.62 1.85
CA SER A 85 17.95 5.12 1.46
C SER A 85 17.87 4.31 0.18
N LEU A 86 16.89 3.39 0.09
CA LEU A 86 16.65 2.58 -1.10
C LEU A 86 16.32 3.48 -2.29
N LYS A 87 15.38 4.41 -2.16
CA LYS A 87 15.00 5.33 -3.23
C LYS A 87 16.20 6.16 -3.72
N ARG A 88 17.05 6.66 -2.82
CA ARG A 88 18.26 7.42 -3.20
C ARG A 88 19.26 6.55 -3.98
N GLU A 89 19.45 5.31 -3.56
CA GLU A 89 20.33 4.38 -4.26
C GLU A 89 19.80 4.03 -5.65
N LEU A 90 18.53 3.62 -5.74
CA LEU A 90 17.92 3.24 -7.01
C LEU A 90 17.92 4.41 -8.01
N ALA A 91 17.71 5.64 -7.53
CA ALA A 91 17.81 6.83 -8.36
C ALA A 91 19.25 7.06 -8.86
N ARG A 92 20.27 6.86 -8.01
CA ARG A 92 21.68 6.93 -8.42
C ARG A 92 22.07 5.87 -9.45
N ALA A 93 21.43 4.71 -9.37
CA ALA A 93 21.61 3.62 -10.32
C ALA A 93 20.77 3.78 -11.61
N ASN A 94 20.04 4.88 -11.78
CA ASN A 94 19.09 5.11 -12.88
C ASN A 94 18.04 3.98 -13.04
N LEU A 95 17.68 3.31 -11.95
CA LEU A 95 16.67 2.26 -11.93
C LEU A 95 15.26 2.80 -11.71
N ILE A 96 15.13 4.03 -11.20
CA ILE A 96 13.83 4.69 -10.98
C ILE A 96 13.86 6.13 -11.49
N ASP A 97 12.68 6.62 -11.87
CA ASP A 97 12.47 8.01 -12.23
C ASP A 97 12.07 8.84 -11.00
N LYS A 98 12.18 10.17 -11.14
CA LYS A 98 11.67 11.10 -10.12
C LYS A 98 10.15 10.98 -10.05
N THR A 99 9.63 10.82 -8.84
CA THR A 99 8.18 10.82 -8.60
C THR A 99 7.57 12.12 -9.13
N PRO A 100 6.49 12.06 -9.94
CA PRO A 100 5.85 13.25 -10.46
C PRO A 100 5.35 14.12 -9.30
N LYS A 101 5.62 15.43 -9.38
CA LYS A 101 5.00 16.39 -8.48
C LYS A 101 3.56 16.57 -8.95
N ILE A 102 2.59 16.21 -8.12
CA ILE A 102 1.18 16.49 -8.40
C ILE A 102 1.02 18.01 -8.26
N GLU A 103 0.98 18.71 -9.38
CA GLU A 103 0.65 20.13 -9.42
C GLU A 103 -0.86 20.28 -9.18
N ARG A 104 -1.25 20.74 -7.99
CA ARG A 104 -2.66 21.11 -7.78
C ARG A 104 -2.94 22.44 -8.50
N PRO A 105 -4.12 22.61 -9.12
CA PRO A 105 -4.64 23.94 -9.40
C PRO A 105 -4.75 24.70 -8.07
N ARG A 106 -4.30 25.96 -8.05
CA ARG A 106 -4.36 26.85 -6.87
C ARG A 106 -5.83 27.04 -6.45
N SER A 107 -6.35 26.15 -5.62
CA SER A 107 -7.66 26.32 -4.98
C SER A 107 -7.54 27.44 -3.94
N TYR A 108 -8.30 28.51 -4.13
CA TYR A 108 -8.34 29.72 -3.29
C TYR A 108 -9.01 29.51 -1.92
N TYR A 109 -9.59 28.33 -1.65
CA TYR A 109 -10.17 28.02 -0.34
C TYR A 109 -9.14 27.37 0.59
N ARG A 110 -8.43 28.22 1.33
CA ARG A 110 -7.72 27.86 2.57
C ARG A 110 -8.74 27.35 3.60
N SER A 111 -8.87 26.04 3.74
CA SER A 111 -9.30 25.42 4.98
C SER A 111 -8.17 24.55 5.51
N ASN A 112 -7.47 25.03 6.55
CA ASN A 112 -6.70 24.30 7.58
C ASN A 112 -6.12 22.88 7.32
N ALA A 113 -5.74 22.54 6.09
CA ALA A 113 -4.96 21.35 5.80
C ALA A 113 -3.49 21.75 5.99
N GLY A 114 -2.96 21.48 7.19
CA GLY A 114 -1.60 21.83 7.56
C GLY A 114 -0.54 21.34 6.56
N THR A 115 0.65 21.94 6.67
CA THR A 115 1.90 21.72 5.93
C THR A 115 2.33 20.24 5.76
N TYR A 116 1.62 19.30 6.39
CA TYR A 116 1.83 17.85 6.35
C TYR A 116 1.02 17.11 5.28
N GLY A 117 0.19 17.82 4.49
CA GLY A 117 -0.66 17.26 3.45
C GLY A 117 -0.11 17.38 2.03
N GLN A 118 1.21 17.27 1.80
CA GLN A 118 1.71 17.14 0.43
C GLN A 118 1.11 15.89 -0.22
N ASP A 119 0.50 16.08 -1.38
CA ASP A 119 0.00 14.99 -2.23
C ASP A 119 1.18 14.21 -2.78
N VAL A 120 1.63 13.26 -1.98
CA VAL A 120 2.56 12.23 -2.39
C VAL A 120 1.79 11.26 -3.30
N TYR A 121 2.29 11.09 -4.51
CA TYR A 121 1.81 10.13 -5.50
C TYR A 121 1.60 8.75 -4.86
N GLU A 122 0.38 8.23 -4.93
CA GLU A 122 0.04 6.88 -4.49
C GLU A 122 0.38 5.91 -5.61
N GLY A 123 1.34 5.01 -5.37
CA GLY A 123 1.77 4.05 -6.38
C GLY A 123 0.64 3.15 -6.88
N SER A 124 0.68 2.73 -8.14
CA SER A 124 -0.30 1.86 -8.78
C SER A 124 0.36 0.59 -9.30
N PRO A 125 -0.03 -0.61 -8.79
CA PRO A 125 0.51 -1.88 -9.27
C PRO A 125 0.04 -2.24 -10.69
N GLN A 126 -0.92 -1.51 -11.24
CA GLN A 126 -1.41 -1.70 -12.61
C GLN A 126 -0.48 -1.07 -13.66
N ASN A 127 0.36 -0.11 -13.27
CA ASN A 127 1.23 0.60 -14.20
C ASN A 127 2.52 -0.20 -14.46
N GLN A 128 2.46 -1.25 -15.28
CA GLN A 128 3.60 -2.16 -15.51
C GLN A 128 4.86 -1.44 -16.01
N ASN A 129 4.71 -0.46 -16.91
CA ASN A 129 5.84 0.25 -17.52
C ASN A 129 6.35 1.44 -16.68
N SER A 130 5.75 1.71 -15.52
CA SER A 130 6.15 2.85 -14.70
C SER A 130 7.47 2.58 -13.99
N ARG A 131 8.37 3.56 -14.12
CA ARG A 131 9.68 3.62 -13.45
C ARG A 131 9.62 4.35 -12.11
N ILE A 132 8.43 4.76 -11.68
CA ILE A 132 8.24 5.45 -10.42
C ILE A 132 8.40 4.43 -9.29
N PHE A 133 9.20 4.80 -8.28
CA PHE A 133 9.49 3.94 -7.13
C PHE A 133 8.23 3.38 -6.47
N GLU A 134 7.23 4.24 -6.24
CA GLU A 134 5.98 3.86 -5.60
C GLU A 134 5.20 2.80 -6.39
N ASP A 135 5.22 2.84 -7.72
CA ASP A 135 4.56 1.85 -8.59
C ASP A 135 5.30 0.51 -8.54
N ILE A 136 6.63 0.54 -8.64
CA ILE A 136 7.48 -0.65 -8.60
C ILE A 136 7.29 -1.39 -7.28
N ILE A 137 7.35 -0.68 -6.14
CA ILE A 137 7.15 -1.30 -4.82
C ILE A 137 5.74 -1.88 -4.72
N ALA A 138 4.71 -1.17 -5.22
CA ALA A 138 3.35 -1.71 -5.20
C ALA A 138 3.22 -3.01 -6.03
N ARG A 139 3.92 -3.13 -7.15
CA ARG A 139 3.97 -4.37 -7.96
C ARG A 139 4.70 -5.49 -7.22
N LEU A 140 5.85 -5.22 -6.64
CA LEU A 140 6.58 -6.19 -5.81
C LEU A 140 5.78 -6.63 -4.58
N THR A 141 5.00 -5.74 -3.96
CA THR A 141 4.07 -6.09 -2.88
C THR A 141 2.89 -6.92 -3.37
N ARG A 142 2.35 -6.65 -4.55
CA ARG A 142 1.31 -7.48 -5.18
C ARG A 142 1.79 -8.92 -5.38
N PHE A 143 3.07 -9.11 -5.72
CA PHE A 143 3.69 -10.43 -5.84
C PHE A 143 4.06 -11.08 -4.51
N GLY A 144 3.89 -10.38 -3.38
CA GLY A 144 4.28 -10.85 -2.05
C GLY A 144 5.80 -10.91 -1.84
N LEU A 145 6.58 -10.21 -2.66
CA LEU A 145 8.05 -10.22 -2.61
C LEU A 145 8.61 -9.14 -1.69
N VAL A 146 7.96 -7.97 -1.62
CA VAL A 146 8.40 -6.84 -0.81
C VAL A 146 7.25 -6.29 0.00
N PHE A 147 7.47 -6.14 1.31
CA PHE A 147 6.52 -5.51 2.21
C PHE A 147 7.18 -4.33 2.90
N SER A 148 6.41 -3.26 3.08
CA SER A 148 6.83 -2.14 3.91
C SER A 148 6.49 -2.41 5.37
N LYS A 149 7.32 -1.91 6.29
CA LYS A 149 7.04 -1.98 7.72
C LYS A 149 7.09 -0.59 8.34
N ASN A 150 6.32 -0.38 9.41
CA ASN A 150 6.42 0.86 10.19
C ASN A 150 7.82 0.93 10.83
N PRO A 151 8.49 2.10 10.80
CA PRO A 151 9.70 2.26 11.58
C PRO A 151 9.35 2.11 13.08
N PRO A 152 10.25 1.55 13.90
CA PRO A 152 10.07 1.57 15.35
C PRO A 152 9.92 3.01 15.84
N ALA A 153 9.03 3.21 16.83
CA ALA A 153 8.56 4.51 17.33
C ALA A 153 9.66 5.48 17.82
N THR A 154 10.91 5.02 17.90
CA THR A 154 12.10 5.76 18.34
C THR A 154 12.74 6.61 17.26
N SER A 155 12.32 6.50 15.99
CA SER A 155 12.86 7.33 14.92
C SER A 155 11.88 8.45 14.57
N SER A 156 12.38 9.69 14.69
CA SER A 156 11.78 11.00 14.31
C SER A 156 10.66 10.89 13.27
N PRO A 157 9.57 11.71 13.34
CA PRO A 157 8.38 11.61 12.49
C PRO A 157 8.77 11.83 11.02
N THR A 158 9.25 10.77 10.41
CA THR A 158 9.72 10.73 9.06
C THR A 158 8.46 10.50 8.25
N THR A 159 8.00 11.58 7.64
CA THR A 159 7.03 11.66 6.54
C THR A 159 6.62 10.29 6.06
N SER A 160 5.43 9.86 6.47
CA SER A 160 4.83 8.58 6.08
C SER A 160 4.73 8.57 4.55
N TYR A 161 5.66 7.89 3.88
CA TYR A 161 5.58 7.72 2.44
C TYR A 161 4.30 6.94 2.15
N LYS A 162 3.38 7.55 1.41
CA LYS A 162 2.09 6.96 0.99
C LYS A 162 2.32 5.86 -0.05
N LEU A 163 3.06 4.82 0.32
CA LEU A 163 3.15 3.60 -0.47
C LEU A 163 1.77 2.94 -0.44
N LYS A 164 1.22 2.66 -1.62
CA LYS A 164 0.05 1.79 -1.72
C LYS A 164 0.47 0.46 -1.11
N HIS A 165 -0.27 0.01 -0.10
CA HIS A 165 0.08 -1.13 0.75
C HIS A 165 1.11 -0.87 1.86
N HIS A 166 1.12 0.33 2.46
CA HIS A 166 1.83 0.59 3.72
C HIS A 166 0.99 0.21 4.97
N PRO A 167 1.58 -0.33 6.05
CA PRO A 167 0.85 -0.66 7.27
C PRO A 167 0.17 0.56 7.93
N SER A 168 0.76 1.74 7.85
CA SER A 168 0.15 3.00 8.31
C SER A 168 -0.85 3.64 7.32
N CYS A 169 -1.06 3.05 6.14
CA CYS A 169 -2.08 3.50 5.19
C CYS A 169 -3.46 3.02 5.66
N ALA A 170 -3.94 3.54 6.79
CA ALA A 170 -5.35 3.44 7.14
C ALA A 170 -6.10 4.41 6.23
N ARG A 171 -6.80 3.90 5.19
CA ARG A 171 -7.82 4.72 4.53
C ARG A 171 -8.83 5.12 5.60
N PRO A 172 -9.07 6.42 5.86
CA PRO A 172 -10.27 6.81 6.58
C PRO A 172 -11.43 6.30 5.73
N THR A 173 -12.22 5.38 6.28
CA THR A 173 -13.52 5.05 5.70
C THR A 173 -14.26 6.37 5.58
N GLN A 174 -14.46 6.87 4.37
CA GLN A 174 -15.48 7.87 4.10
C GLN A 174 -16.77 7.26 4.64
N THR A 175 -17.20 7.70 5.81
CA THR A 175 -18.57 7.52 6.23
C THR A 175 -19.41 8.20 5.16
N PRO A 176 -20.37 7.49 4.52
CA PRO A 176 -21.29 8.17 3.63
C PRO A 176 -22.01 9.21 4.47
N ASN A 177 -21.79 10.47 4.13
CA ASN A 177 -22.42 11.61 4.74
C ASN A 177 -23.93 11.41 4.54
N LYS A 178 -24.62 10.93 5.58
CA LYS A 178 -26.09 10.91 5.62
C LYS A 178 -26.54 12.36 5.67
N SER A 179 -26.65 12.99 4.52
CA SER A 179 -27.46 14.19 4.33
C SER A 179 -28.87 13.83 4.81
N ARG A 180 -29.24 14.37 5.97
CA ARG A 180 -30.62 14.36 6.46
C ARG A 180 -31.48 15.06 5.41
N PRO A 181 -32.63 14.51 5.00
CA PRO A 181 -33.60 15.28 4.24
C PRO A 181 -34.15 16.36 5.18
N PHE A 182 -34.01 17.62 4.78
CA PHE A 182 -34.67 18.73 5.46
C PHE A 182 -36.18 18.47 5.43
N GLY A 183 -36.77 18.40 6.63
CA GLY A 183 -38.21 18.27 6.82
C GLY A 183 -38.93 19.47 6.20
N GLN A 184 -39.99 19.14 5.48
CA GLN A 184 -40.98 20.05 4.93
C GLN A 184 -41.64 20.85 6.07
N ASN A 185 -41.70 22.18 5.92
CA ASN A 185 -42.55 23.04 6.75
C ASN A 185 -44.00 22.93 6.26
N PRO A 186 -44.97 22.47 7.08
CA PRO A 186 -46.37 22.57 6.73
C PRO A 186 -46.91 23.96 7.09
N HIS A 187 -47.57 24.56 6.10
CA HIS A 187 -48.61 25.59 6.16
C HIS A 187 -49.03 26.09 7.56
N GLN A 188 -48.84 27.38 7.80
CA GLN A 188 -49.75 28.15 8.65
C GLN A 188 -50.64 29.01 7.74
N SER A 189 -51.90 28.61 7.65
CA SER A 189 -53.01 29.50 7.31
C SER A 189 -53.64 29.96 8.61
N LYS A 190 -53.80 31.27 8.76
CA LYS A 190 -55.01 31.93 9.29
C LYS A 190 -54.96 33.40 8.91
#